data_AF-A0A2N9LDG8-F1
#
_entry.id   AF-A0A2N9LDG8-F1
#
_cell.length_a   1.000
_cell.length_b   1.000
_cell.length_c   1.000
_cell.angle_alpha   90.00
_cell.angle_beta   90.00
_cell.angle_gamma   90.00
#
_symmetry.space_group_name_H-M   'P 1'
#
loop_
_entity.id
_entity.type
_entity.pdbx_description
1 polymer ?
#
loop_
_entity_poly.entity_id
_entity_poly.type
_entity_poly.pdbx_seq_one_letter_code
_entity_poly.pdbx_strand_id
1 'polypeptide(L)' 'MDIMGASQLGTCLTEADEDAIVAFLQSLTGEQPRIELPILPPRTNAAPLPKP' A
#
# COMPACT_ATOMS: atom_id res chain seq x y z
N MET A 1 -2.81 12.88 12.23
CA MET A 1 -4.16 12.27 12.22
C MET A 1 -5.28 13.33 12.32
N ASP A 2 -4.90 14.60 12.45
CA ASP A 2 -5.74 15.78 12.59
C ASP A 2 -6.90 15.88 11.59
N ILE A 3 -6.66 15.57 10.30
CA ILE A 3 -7.69 15.66 9.27
C ILE A 3 -8.83 14.68 9.55
N MET A 4 -8.50 13.43 9.91
CA MET A 4 -9.49 12.39 10.19
C MET A 4 -10.18 12.63 11.53
N GLY A 5 -9.43 13.02 12.57
CA GLY A 5 -9.98 13.33 13.89
C GLY A 5 -11.02 14.46 13.83
N ALA A 6 -10.66 15.58 13.20
CA ALA A 6 -11.57 16.71 13.04
C ALA A 6 -12.74 16.40 12.08
N SER A 7 -12.48 15.73 10.96
CA SER A 7 -13.50 15.49 9.93
C SER A 7 -14.50 14.39 10.27
N GLN A 8 -14.11 13.35 11.01
CA GLN A 8 -14.96 12.19 11.28
C GLN A 8 -15.59 12.21 12.67
N LEU A 9 -14.89 12.79 13.65
CA LEU A 9 -15.27 12.73 15.06
C LEU A 9 -15.55 14.13 15.66
N GLY A 10 -15.19 15.20 14.95
CA GLY A 10 -15.37 16.58 15.43
C GLY A 10 -14.45 16.94 16.60
N THR A 11 -13.37 16.19 16.81
CA THR A 11 -12.42 16.37 17.92
C THR A 11 -10.99 16.49 17.38
N CYS A 12 -10.22 17.40 17.96
CA CYS A 12 -8.77 17.41 17.74
C CYS A 12 -8.13 16.33 18.61
N LEU A 13 -7.37 15.44 17.99
CA LEU A 13 -6.54 14.48 18.71
C LEU A 13 -5.35 15.21 19.32
N THR A 14 -4.89 14.75 20.48
CA THR A 14 -3.61 15.23 21.02
C THR A 14 -2.47 14.56 20.28
N GLU A 15 -1.28 15.18 20.25
CA GLU A 15 -0.08 14.58 19.63
C GLU A 15 0.20 13.17 20.16
N ALA A 16 0.00 12.94 21.46
CA ALA A 16 0.17 11.62 22.09
C ALA A 16 -0.84 10.57 21.58
N ASP A 17 -2.09 10.96 21.34
CA ASP A 17 -3.11 10.07 20.76
C ASP A 17 -2.77 9.75 19.30
N GLU A 18 -2.27 10.73 18.55
CA GLU A 18 -1.84 10.52 17.17
C GLU A 18 -0.70 9.51 17.10
N ASP A 19 0.31 9.66 17.95
CA ASP A 19 1.47 8.77 18.01
C ASP A 19 1.04 7.33 18.37
N ALA A 20 0.13 7.17 19.32
CA ALA A 20 -0.40 5.87 19.70
C ALA A 20 -1.17 5.20 18.55
N ILE A 21 -1.97 5.96 17.80
CA ILE A 21 -2.70 5.46 16.63
C ILE A 21 -1.73 5.11 15.49
N VAL A 22 -0.73 5.95 15.23
CA VAL A 22 0.30 5.68 14.22
C VAL A 22 1.06 4.40 14.55
N ALA A 23 1.45 4.20 15.81
CA ALA A 23 2.09 2.98 16.27
C ALA A 23 1.19 1.75 16.06
N PHE A 24 -0.11 1.86 16.35
CA PHE A 24 -1.08 0.81 16.06
C PHE A 24 -1.16 0.51 14.55
N LEU A 25 -1.27 1.51 13.69
CA LEU A 25 -1.35 1.31 12.24
C LEU A 25 -0.09 0.67 11.66
N GLN A 26 1.08 1.00 12.18
CA GLN A 26 2.34 0.36 11.79
C GLN A 26 2.34 -1.15 12.09
N SER A 27 1.69 -1.56 13.19
CA SER A 27 1.56 -2.98 13.55
C SER A 27 0.69 -3.82 12.60
N LEU A 28 -0.07 -3.16 11.71
CA LEU A 28 -0.91 -3.85 10.71
C LEU A 28 -0.13 -4.29 9.46
N THR A 29 1.16 -3.99 9.37
CA THR A 29 2.00 -4.44 8.25
C THR A 29 2.45 -5.89 8.47
N GLY A 30 1.92 -6.82 7.67
CA GLY A 30 2.32 -8.22 7.67
C GLY A 30 3.48 -8.54 6.72
N GLU A 31 3.89 -9.82 6.70
CA GLU A 31 4.86 -10.34 5.75
C GLU A 31 4.34 -10.22 4.31
N GLN A 32 5.07 -9.50 3.46
CA GLN A 32 4.73 -9.37 2.05
C GLN A 32 5.03 -10.69 1.31
N PRO A 33 4.23 -11.09 0.32
CA PRO A 33 4.49 -12.28 -0.46
C PRO A 33 5.81 -12.14 -1.21
N ARG A 34 6.56 -13.25 -1.34
CA ARG A 34 7.70 -13.31 -2.25
C ARG A 34 7.19 -13.48 -3.67
N ILE A 35 7.48 -12.50 -4.53
CA ILE A 35 7.13 -12.56 -5.95
C ILE A 35 8.32 -13.12 -6.72
N GLU A 36 8.19 -14.35 -7.22
CA GLU A 36 9.12 -14.90 -8.19
C GLU A 36 8.77 -14.36 -9.58
N LEU A 37 9.78 -13.84 -10.30
CA LEU A 37 9.56 -13.35 -11.66
C LEU A 37 9.23 -14.56 -12.56
N PRO A 38 8.06 -14.59 -13.24
CA PRO A 38 7.73 -15.70 -14.11
C PRO A 38 8.70 -15.74 -15.30
N ILE A 39 9.07 -16.96 -15.70
CA ILE A 39 9.79 -17.17 -16.95
C ILE A 39 8.79 -16.99 -18.09
N LEU A 40 8.94 -15.91 -18.85
CA LEU A 40 8.08 -15.64 -20.00
C LEU A 40 8.41 -16.61 -21.15
N PRO A 41 7.39 -17.11 -21.88
CA PRO A 41 7.62 -17.97 -23.02
C PRO A 41 8.33 -17.21 -24.14
N PRO A 42 9.13 -17.92 -24.98
CA PRO A 42 9.72 -17.30 -26.15
C PRO A 42 8.64 -16.79 -27.10
N ARG A 43 8.91 -15.67 -27.79
CA ARG A 43 8.00 -15.15 -28.82
C ARG A 43 7.96 -16.14 -29.99
N THR A 44 6.77 -16.32 -30.55
CA THR A 44 6.57 -17.07 -31.80
C THR A 44 6.46 -16.12 -32.99
N ASN A 45 6.60 -16.64 -34.21
CA ASN A 45 6.41 -15.86 -35.44
C ASN A 45 4.98 -15.32 -35.60
N ALA A 46 4.00 -15.90 -34.90
CA ALA A 46 2.62 -15.43 -34.88
C ALA A 46 2.37 -14.32 -33.84
N ALA A 47 3.34 -14.04 -32.96
CA ALA A 47 3.17 -13.01 -31.94
C ALA A 47 3.13 -11.61 -32.58
N PRO A 48 2.11 -10.78 -32.28
CA PRO A 48 2.05 -9.41 -32.77
C PRO A 48 3.31 -8.61 -32.40
N LEU A 49 3.74 -7.74 -33.32
CA LEU A 49 4.85 -6.81 -33.07
C LEU A 49 4.42 -5.72 -32.08
N PRO A 50 5.33 -5.22 -31.23
CA PRO A 50 5.06 -4.05 -30.39
C PRO A 50 4.68 -2.85 -31.25
N LYS A 51 3.71 -2.05 -30.79
CA LYS A 51 3.38 -0.79 -31.44
C LYS A 51 4.38 0.29 -30.98
N PRO A 52 4.80 1.20 -31.89
CA PRO A 52 5.62 2.34 -31.53
C PRO A 52 4.90 3.32 -30.59
#